data_AF-A0A1V3KPK3-F1
#
_entry.id   AF-A0A1V3KPK3-F1
#
_cell.length_a   1.000
_cell.length_b   1.000
_cell.length_c   1.000
_cell.angle_alpha   90.00
_cell.angle_beta   90.00
_cell.angle_gamma   90.00
#
_symmetry.space_group_name_H-M   'P 1'
#
loop_
_entity.id
_entity.type
_entity.pdbx_description
1 polymer ?
#
loop_
_entity_poly.entity_id
_entity_poly.type
_entity_poly.pdbx_seq_one_letter_code
_entity_poly.pdbx_strand_id
1 'polypeptide(L)'
;MKKLIMLLSIIAALVGVAFVQTSATADNADDGKRNFVVSIIAKYFPFEAEDLTAWYDKNIVYADNPTDHSVTFKLDEKEITLAAHQTQKLILEPGQHRLALSDGKVVELTQKAGTNRSILNPTASPYFFWKTVYGSVNLPIEYKIITIDGKSYEGPIEISNEYLITRIGNQPWRFGLDEPIPETVAVNNDRNNYTLIFSKAYRLPDFIKAYPMLSAQ
;
A
#
# COMPACT_ATOMS: atom_id res chain seq x y z
N MET A 1 -2.04 -12.17 -20.05
CA MET A 1 -2.38 -13.22 -19.05
C MET A 1 -2.01 -14.63 -19.52
N LYS A 2 -2.65 -15.22 -20.56
CA LYS A 2 -2.30 -16.58 -21.04
C LYS A 2 -0.81 -16.77 -21.39
N LYS A 3 -0.19 -15.82 -22.09
CA LYS A 3 1.26 -15.89 -22.44
C LYS A 3 2.18 -15.80 -21.22
N LEU A 4 1.85 -14.97 -20.21
CA LEU A 4 2.64 -14.81 -18.99
C LEU A 4 2.54 -16.05 -18.09
N ILE A 5 1.33 -16.63 -17.96
CA ILE A 5 1.10 -17.89 -17.23
C ILE A 5 1.84 -19.05 -17.90
N MET A 6 1.80 -19.11 -19.24
CA MET A 6 2.53 -20.12 -20.02
C MET A 6 4.04 -19.98 -19.87
N LEU A 7 4.56 -18.76 -19.85
CA LEU A 7 5.98 -18.48 -19.64
C LEU A 7 6.43 -18.84 -18.21
N LEU A 8 5.64 -18.48 -17.19
CA LEU A 8 5.88 -18.88 -15.80
C LEU A 8 5.87 -20.41 -15.63
N SER A 9 5.01 -21.12 -16.36
CA SER A 9 4.94 -22.58 -16.38
C SER A 9 6.17 -23.21 -17.05
N ILE A 10 6.65 -22.62 -18.14
CA ILE A 10 7.86 -23.05 -18.85
C ILE A 10 9.11 -22.81 -17.98
N ILE A 11 9.15 -21.69 -17.24
CA ILE A 11 10.23 -21.35 -16.31
C ILE A 11 10.23 -22.30 -15.10
N ALA A 12 9.06 -22.64 -14.56
CA ALA A 12 8.93 -23.65 -13.49
C ALA A 12 9.48 -25.02 -13.92
N ALA A 13 9.25 -25.39 -15.19
CA ALA A 13 9.74 -26.65 -15.76
C ALA A 13 11.26 -26.64 -16.06
N LEU A 14 11.85 -25.48 -16.39
CA LEU A 14 13.27 -25.35 -16.77
C LEU A 14 14.24 -25.28 -15.57
N VAL A 15 13.82 -24.72 -14.43
CA VAL A 15 14.72 -24.49 -13.28
C VAL A 15 14.62 -25.59 -12.21
N GLY A 16 13.69 -26.55 -12.35
CA GLY A 16 13.57 -27.66 -11.39
C GLY A 16 13.25 -27.20 -9.96
N VAL A 17 12.65 -26.02 -9.81
CA VAL A 17 12.28 -25.45 -8.50
C VAL A 17 10.82 -25.82 -8.25
N ALA A 18 10.61 -26.94 -7.55
CA ALA A 18 9.49 -27.00 -6.62
C ALA A 18 9.57 -25.73 -5.77
N PHE A 19 8.49 -24.94 -5.72
CA PHE A 19 8.42 -23.52 -5.29
C PHE A 19 8.57 -22.48 -6.41
N VAL A 20 7.68 -22.52 -7.42
CA VAL A 20 6.95 -21.29 -7.72
C VAL A 20 5.99 -21.12 -6.57
N GLN A 21 6.41 -20.38 -5.55
CA GLN A 21 5.54 -20.02 -4.43
C GLN A 21 4.30 -19.39 -5.04
N THR A 22 3.20 -20.13 -4.99
CA THR A 22 1.85 -19.62 -5.21
C THR A 22 1.74 -18.35 -4.37
N SER A 23 1.51 -17.23 -5.05
CA SER A 23 0.86 -16.03 -4.53
C SER A 23 0.61 -16.05 -3.01
N ALA A 24 1.56 -15.52 -2.24
CA ALA A 24 1.29 -15.04 -0.89
C ALA A 24 2.45 -14.21 -0.33
N THR A 25 3.70 -14.61 -0.53
CA THR A 25 4.80 -14.04 0.29
C THR A 25 6.20 -14.36 -0.24
N ALA A 26 6.68 -13.60 -1.22
CA ALA A 26 8.12 -13.46 -1.40
C ALA A 26 8.52 -12.11 -0.80
N ASP A 27 9.41 -12.13 0.19
CA ASP A 27 9.91 -10.99 0.95
C ASP A 27 10.36 -9.80 0.08
N ASN A 28 10.19 -8.57 0.59
CA ASN A 28 11.30 -7.71 1.04
C ASN A 28 10.77 -6.32 1.44
N ALA A 29 11.48 -5.63 2.34
CA ALA A 29 11.25 -4.23 2.67
C ALA A 29 11.11 -3.37 1.40
N ASP A 30 10.47 -2.20 1.49
CA ASP A 30 10.41 -1.25 0.37
C ASP A 30 11.79 -0.56 0.16
N ASP A 31 12.79 -1.36 -0.21
CA ASP A 31 14.19 -0.96 -0.34
C ASP A 31 14.56 -0.55 -1.78
N GLY A 32 13.55 -0.43 -2.65
CA GLY A 32 13.72 -0.08 -4.06
C GLY A 32 14.39 -1.16 -4.92
N LYS A 33 14.67 -2.36 -4.39
CA LYS A 33 15.30 -3.43 -5.17
C LYS A 33 14.27 -4.20 -5.99
N ARG A 34 14.72 -4.66 -7.18
CA ARG A 34 13.94 -5.56 -8.02
C ARG A 34 13.66 -6.87 -7.28
N ASN A 35 12.44 -7.38 -7.41
CA ASN A 35 12.03 -8.68 -6.89
C ASN A 35 12.99 -9.79 -7.38
N PHE A 36 13.33 -10.75 -6.52
CA PHE A 36 14.30 -11.81 -6.84
C PHE A 36 13.85 -12.70 -8.02
N VAL A 37 12.55 -12.97 -8.15
CA VAL A 37 12.01 -13.72 -9.31
C VAL A 37 12.21 -12.93 -10.59
N VAL A 38 11.99 -11.61 -10.54
CA VAL A 38 12.24 -10.70 -11.67
C VAL A 38 13.72 -10.70 -12.05
N SER A 39 14.64 -10.70 -11.08
CA SER A 39 16.08 -10.69 -11.37
C SER A 39 16.57 -11.98 -12.04
N ILE A 40 16.03 -13.14 -11.65
CA ILE A 40 16.29 -14.41 -12.34
C ILE A 40 15.79 -14.36 -13.78
N ILE A 41 14.55 -13.91 -14.01
CA ILE A 41 13.95 -13.88 -15.35
C ILE A 41 14.67 -12.88 -16.25
N ALA A 42 15.03 -11.71 -15.73
CA ALA A 42 15.74 -10.68 -16.49
C ALA A 42 17.07 -11.16 -17.08
N LYS A 43 17.70 -12.17 -16.48
CA LYS A 43 18.94 -12.78 -16.99
C LYS A 43 18.74 -13.50 -18.34
N TYR A 44 17.56 -14.08 -18.56
CA TYR A 44 17.27 -14.93 -19.73
C TYR A 44 16.21 -14.33 -20.67
N PHE A 45 15.27 -13.55 -20.13
CA PHE A 45 14.11 -12.98 -20.81
C PHE A 45 13.88 -11.52 -20.36
N PRO A 46 14.72 -10.57 -20.82
CA PRO A 46 14.72 -9.21 -20.29
C PRO A 46 13.43 -8.43 -20.59
N PHE A 47 12.79 -8.65 -21.75
CA PHE A 47 11.55 -7.96 -22.11
C PHE A 47 10.38 -8.45 -21.26
N GLU A 48 10.26 -9.76 -21.07
CA GLU A 48 9.21 -10.36 -20.24
C GLU A 48 9.39 -10.05 -18.75
N ALA A 49 10.64 -9.81 -18.32
CA ALA A 49 10.92 -9.33 -16.97
C ALA A 49 10.35 -7.91 -16.71
N GLU A 50 10.22 -7.06 -17.73
CA GLU A 50 9.59 -5.74 -17.59
C GLU A 50 8.08 -5.87 -17.37
N ASP A 51 7.41 -6.71 -18.15
CA ASP A 51 5.99 -7.03 -17.97
C ASP A 51 5.71 -7.61 -16.58
N LEU A 52 6.59 -8.49 -16.11
CA LEU A 52 6.49 -9.08 -14.78
C LEU A 52 6.72 -8.04 -13.68
N THR A 53 7.68 -7.13 -13.86
CA THR A 53 7.92 -6.01 -12.93
C THR A 53 6.66 -5.14 -12.81
N ALA A 54 6.10 -4.74 -13.96
CA ALA A 54 4.89 -3.93 -14.01
C ALA A 54 3.69 -4.64 -13.38
N TRP A 55 3.62 -5.97 -13.48
CA TRP A 55 2.60 -6.76 -12.80
C TRP A 55 2.81 -6.77 -11.29
N TYR A 56 4.02 -7.05 -10.80
CA TYR A 56 4.32 -7.03 -9.36
C TYR A 56 3.98 -5.66 -8.77
N ASP A 57 4.42 -4.57 -9.40
CA ASP A 57 4.17 -3.21 -8.93
C ASP A 57 2.68 -2.87 -8.82
N LYS A 58 1.85 -3.42 -9.71
CA LYS A 58 0.40 -3.24 -9.71
C LYS A 58 -0.34 -4.03 -8.64
N ASN A 59 0.34 -4.97 -7.97
CA ASN A 59 -0.25 -5.91 -7.02
C ASN A 59 0.43 -5.85 -5.64
N ILE A 60 1.23 -4.82 -5.39
CA ILE A 60 1.82 -4.57 -4.08
C ILE A 60 0.70 -4.25 -3.08
N VAL A 61 0.76 -4.89 -1.92
CA VAL A 61 -0.03 -4.57 -0.73
C VAL A 61 0.92 -4.50 0.46
N TYR A 62 0.78 -3.49 1.32
CA TYR A 62 1.56 -3.38 2.55
C TYR A 62 0.72 -3.90 3.71
N ALA A 63 1.08 -5.05 4.25
CA ALA A 63 0.52 -5.53 5.50
C ALA A 63 1.18 -4.78 6.65
N ASP A 64 0.37 -4.08 7.44
CA ASP A 64 0.89 -3.16 8.45
C ASP A 64 0.33 -3.47 9.83
N ASN A 65 1.22 -3.45 10.82
CA ASN A 65 0.87 -3.57 12.22
C ASN A 65 1.26 -2.27 12.95
N PRO A 66 0.34 -1.31 13.12
CA PRO A 66 0.63 -0.06 13.81
C PRO A 66 0.65 -0.18 15.34
N THR A 67 0.37 -1.37 15.89
CA THR A 67 0.21 -1.58 17.34
C THR A 67 1.53 -1.89 18.05
N ASP A 68 1.51 -1.77 19.38
CA ASP A 68 2.66 -2.07 20.27
C ASP A 68 2.87 -3.58 20.51
N HIS A 69 2.08 -4.43 19.86
CA HIS A 69 2.11 -5.88 20.05
C HIS A 69 2.25 -6.60 18.72
N SER A 70 2.81 -7.82 18.72
CA SER A 70 2.84 -8.65 17.51
C SER A 70 1.43 -9.09 17.11
N VAL A 71 1.14 -9.11 15.81
CA VAL A 71 -0.11 -9.64 15.25
C VAL A 71 0.19 -10.84 14.35
N THR A 72 -0.61 -11.90 14.50
CA THR A 72 -0.58 -13.07 13.62
C THR A 72 -1.93 -13.22 12.94
N PHE A 73 -1.91 -13.46 11.63
CA PHE A 73 -3.09 -13.66 10.81
C PHE A 73 -2.79 -14.66 9.68
N LYS A 74 -3.84 -15.18 9.03
CA LYS A 74 -3.71 -16.00 7.83
C LYS A 74 -4.32 -15.29 6.64
N LEU A 75 -3.56 -15.19 5.55
CA LEU A 75 -4.02 -14.70 4.26
C LEU A 75 -3.93 -15.85 3.26
N ASP A 76 -5.07 -16.27 2.70
CA ASP A 76 -5.17 -17.41 1.79
C ASP A 76 -4.43 -18.66 2.30
N GLU A 77 -4.71 -19.01 3.55
CA GLU A 77 -4.12 -20.15 4.26
C GLU A 77 -2.67 -19.97 4.71
N LYS A 78 -1.98 -18.94 4.20
CA LYS A 78 -0.63 -18.63 4.67
C LYS A 78 -0.66 -17.82 5.96
N GLU A 79 -0.04 -18.37 7.00
CA GLU A 79 0.22 -17.67 8.25
C GLU A 79 1.33 -16.62 8.10
N ILE A 80 1.07 -15.42 8.62
CA ILE A 80 1.96 -14.26 8.62
C ILE A 80 1.95 -13.68 10.02
N THR A 81 3.13 -13.39 10.56
CA THR A 81 3.32 -12.70 11.83
C THR A 81 4.07 -11.40 11.60
N LEU A 82 3.49 -10.30 12.05
CA LEU A 82 4.11 -8.99 12.07
C LEU A 82 4.46 -8.62 13.51
N ALA A 83 5.71 -8.23 13.75
CA ALA A 83 6.13 -7.62 15.00
C ALA A 83 5.42 -6.26 15.21
N ALA A 84 5.53 -5.72 16.41
CA ALA A 84 5.04 -4.37 16.72
C ALA A 84 5.65 -3.34 15.75
N HIS A 85 4.81 -2.42 15.25
CA HIS A 85 5.18 -1.38 14.28
C HIS A 85 5.82 -1.88 12.98
N GLN A 86 5.61 -3.16 12.63
CA GLN A 86 6.17 -3.73 11.42
C GLN A 86 5.23 -3.59 10.23
N THR A 87 5.80 -3.20 9.10
CA THR A 87 5.18 -3.30 7.77
C THR A 87 5.89 -4.38 6.95
N GLN A 88 5.10 -5.22 6.29
CA GLN A 88 5.59 -6.19 5.33
C GLN A 88 4.96 -5.94 3.96
N LYS A 89 5.80 -5.85 2.94
CA LYS A 89 5.36 -5.81 1.55
C LYS A 89 4.93 -7.21 1.11
N LEU A 90 3.71 -7.30 0.60
CA LEU A 90 3.09 -8.50 0.04
C LEU A 90 2.73 -8.27 -1.42
N ILE A 91 2.54 -9.36 -2.14
CA ILE A 91 2.01 -9.36 -3.51
C ILE A 91 0.70 -10.13 -3.49
N LEU A 92 -0.39 -9.41 -3.73
CA LEU A 92 -1.74 -9.95 -3.70
C LEU A 92 -2.32 -9.91 -5.11
N GLU A 93 -2.60 -11.08 -5.68
CA GLU A 93 -3.16 -11.16 -7.03
C GLU A 93 -4.57 -10.55 -7.10
N PRO A 94 -5.06 -10.12 -8.26
CA PRO A 94 -6.45 -9.71 -8.37
C PRO A 94 -7.39 -10.90 -8.15
N GLY A 95 -8.35 -10.77 -7.23
CA GLY A 95 -9.24 -11.87 -6.87
C GLY A 95 -9.94 -11.69 -5.53
N GLN A 96 -10.59 -12.77 -5.10
CA GLN A 96 -11.11 -12.92 -3.74
C GLN A 96 -10.03 -13.58 -2.88
N HIS A 97 -9.84 -13.02 -1.69
CA HIS A 97 -8.86 -13.48 -0.71
C HIS A 97 -9.51 -13.60 0.64
N ARG A 98 -9.01 -14.52 1.46
CA ARG A 98 -9.54 -14.79 2.79
C ARG A 98 -8.54 -14.39 3.85
N LEU A 99 -8.90 -13.40 4.66
CA LEU A 99 -8.15 -12.99 5.84
C LEU A 99 -8.77 -13.62 7.09
N ALA A 100 -8.05 -14.53 7.74
CA ALA A 100 -8.43 -15.06 9.03
C ALA A 100 -7.57 -14.43 10.14
N LEU A 101 -8.24 -13.82 11.12
CA LEU A 101 -7.62 -13.14 12.25
C LEU A 101 -7.43 -14.10 13.43
N SER A 102 -6.60 -13.70 14.39
CA SER A 102 -6.29 -14.49 15.58
C SER A 102 -7.48 -14.74 16.50
N ASP A 103 -8.49 -13.87 16.47
CA ASP A 103 -9.74 -14.01 17.22
C ASP A 103 -10.75 -14.97 16.55
N GLY A 104 -10.36 -15.60 15.42
CA GLY A 104 -11.19 -16.51 14.65
C GLY A 104 -12.10 -15.81 13.64
N LYS A 105 -12.12 -14.48 13.59
CA LYS A 105 -12.87 -13.73 12.57
C LYS A 105 -12.27 -13.98 11.19
N VAL A 106 -13.14 -14.23 10.22
CA VAL A 106 -12.78 -14.38 8.81
C VAL A 106 -13.40 -13.26 8.01
N VAL A 107 -12.58 -12.61 7.18
CA VAL A 107 -12.96 -11.48 6.34
C VAL A 107 -12.62 -11.82 4.89
N GLU A 108 -13.62 -11.72 4.02
CA GLU A 108 -13.41 -11.82 2.57
C GLU A 108 -12.93 -10.47 2.05
N LEU A 109 -11.83 -10.47 1.31
CA LEU A 109 -11.18 -9.30 0.72
C LEU A 109 -11.23 -9.41 -0.80
N THR A 110 -11.53 -8.31 -1.48
CA THR A 110 -11.46 -8.26 -2.94
C THR A 110 -10.31 -7.37 -3.39
N GLN A 111 -9.27 -7.97 -3.95
CA GLN A 111 -8.17 -7.26 -4.60
C GLN A 111 -8.53 -7.04 -6.07
N LYS A 112 -8.57 -5.77 -6.52
CA LYS A 112 -8.94 -5.44 -7.90
C LYS A 112 -7.71 -5.31 -8.78
N ALA A 113 -7.87 -5.51 -10.09
CA ALA A 113 -6.77 -5.26 -11.00
C ALA A 113 -6.34 -3.79 -10.94
N GLY A 114 -5.04 -3.54 -10.75
CA GLY A 114 -4.49 -2.19 -10.66
C GLY A 114 -4.63 -1.52 -9.30
N THR A 115 -5.12 -2.21 -8.26
CA THR A 115 -4.98 -1.72 -6.89
C THR A 115 -3.56 -1.97 -6.40
N ASN A 116 -2.77 -0.91 -6.29
CA ASN A 116 -1.36 -0.98 -5.96
C ASN A 116 -1.02 -0.17 -4.72
N ARG A 117 -0.10 -0.70 -3.92
CA ARG A 117 0.32 -0.10 -2.64
C ARG A 117 -0.86 0.12 -1.69
N SER A 118 -1.86 -0.77 -1.77
CA SER A 118 -2.96 -0.84 -0.79
C SER A 118 -2.42 -1.19 0.59
N ILE A 119 -3.20 -0.94 1.64
CA ILE A 119 -2.84 -1.30 3.02
C ILE A 119 -3.69 -2.49 3.45
N LEU A 120 -3.06 -3.59 3.86
CA LEU A 120 -3.71 -4.69 4.57
C LEU A 120 -3.57 -4.43 6.07
N ASN A 121 -4.70 -4.28 6.75
CA ASN A 121 -4.83 -3.85 8.14
C ASN A 121 -5.42 -4.99 8.98
N PRO A 122 -4.62 -5.99 9.38
CA PRO A 122 -5.11 -7.13 10.17
C PRO A 122 -5.62 -6.71 11.56
N THR A 123 -5.23 -5.55 12.06
CA THR A 123 -5.59 -5.07 13.41
C THR A 123 -6.86 -4.22 13.44
N ALA A 124 -7.47 -3.91 12.30
CA ALA A 124 -8.57 -2.94 12.17
C ALA A 124 -8.25 -1.58 12.81
N SER A 125 -6.96 -1.21 12.85
CA SER A 125 -6.51 0.07 13.41
C SER A 125 -6.90 1.21 12.47
N PRO A 126 -7.12 2.43 13.00
CA PRO A 126 -7.44 3.59 12.18
C PRO A 126 -6.20 4.10 11.42
N TYR A 127 -6.39 4.36 10.13
CA TYR A 127 -5.44 5.07 9.26
C TYR A 127 -6.04 6.41 8.86
N PHE A 128 -5.18 7.42 8.79
CA PHE A 128 -5.55 8.80 8.51
C PHE A 128 -4.97 9.22 7.16
N PHE A 129 -5.78 9.90 6.36
CA PHE A 129 -5.40 10.41 5.05
C PHE A 129 -5.56 11.92 5.06
N TRP A 130 -4.44 12.64 5.13
CA TRP A 130 -4.43 14.11 5.13
C TRP A 130 -4.18 14.64 3.73
N LYS A 131 -5.05 15.54 3.25
CA LYS A 131 -4.89 16.21 1.96
C LYS A 131 -4.10 17.51 2.12
N THR A 132 -3.01 17.64 1.38
CA THR A 132 -2.21 18.86 1.26
C THR A 132 -2.44 19.51 -0.10
N VAL A 133 -2.62 20.83 -0.09
CA VAL A 133 -2.82 21.64 -1.28
C VAL A 133 -1.52 22.32 -1.67
N TYR A 134 -1.14 22.18 -2.92
CA TYR A 134 -0.03 22.93 -3.51
C TYR A 134 -0.56 23.84 -4.60
N GLY A 135 -0.15 25.10 -4.58
CA GLY A 135 -0.51 26.10 -5.58
C GLY A 135 -1.34 27.25 -5.00
N SER A 136 -1.70 28.19 -5.88
CA SER A 136 -2.20 29.50 -5.48
C SER A 136 -3.73 29.63 -5.55
N VAL A 137 -4.43 28.62 -6.08
CA VAL A 137 -5.90 28.65 -6.22
C VAL A 137 -6.54 27.80 -5.12
N ASN A 138 -7.41 28.43 -4.34
CA ASN A 138 -8.21 27.74 -3.33
C ASN A 138 -9.23 26.82 -4.00
N LEU A 139 -9.04 25.51 -3.87
CA LEU A 139 -10.06 24.52 -4.19
C LEU A 139 -10.88 24.24 -2.92
N PRO A 140 -12.21 24.04 -3.04
CA PRO A 140 -13.00 23.62 -1.90
C PRO A 140 -12.55 22.21 -1.47
N ILE A 141 -12.02 22.11 -0.26
CA ILE A 141 -11.69 20.84 0.37
C ILE A 141 -12.58 20.69 1.59
N GLU A 142 -13.15 19.50 1.73
CA GLU A 142 -13.97 19.16 2.88
C GLU A 142 -13.08 19.09 4.13
N TYR A 143 -13.41 19.91 5.13
CA TYR A 143 -12.82 19.84 6.46
C TYR A 143 -13.70 19.00 7.37
N LYS A 144 -13.08 18.17 8.19
CA LYS A 144 -13.73 17.34 9.20
C LYS A 144 -13.11 17.61 10.55
N ILE A 145 -13.95 17.58 11.58
CA ILE A 145 -13.51 17.55 12.97
C ILE A 145 -13.65 16.11 13.44
N ILE A 146 -12.56 15.56 13.94
CA ILE A 146 -12.51 14.21 14.50
C ILE A 146 -12.00 14.30 15.95
N THR A 147 -12.42 13.37 16.80
CA THR A 147 -11.99 13.33 18.20
C THR A 147 -11.24 12.04 18.46
N ILE A 148 -10.00 12.16 18.95
CA ILE A 148 -9.14 11.04 19.34
C ILE A 148 -8.72 11.28 20.79
N ASP A 149 -9.03 10.35 21.69
CA ASP A 149 -8.69 10.42 23.11
C ASP A 149 -9.06 11.76 23.77
N GLY A 150 -10.24 12.29 23.41
CA GLY A 150 -10.77 13.55 23.93
C GLY A 150 -10.14 14.82 23.33
N LYS A 151 -9.19 14.70 22.39
CA LYS A 151 -8.63 15.84 21.64
C LYS A 151 -9.27 15.94 20.27
N SER A 152 -9.67 17.16 19.89
CA SER A 152 -10.22 17.45 18.57
C SER A 152 -9.11 17.76 17.57
N TYR A 153 -9.22 17.16 16.38
CA TYR A 153 -8.36 17.41 15.24
C TYR A 153 -9.25 17.87 14.08
N GLU A 154 -8.91 19.01 13.49
CA GLU A 154 -9.65 19.62 12.41
C GLU A 154 -8.75 19.72 11.17
N GLY A 155 -9.30 19.35 10.02
CA GLY A 155 -8.59 19.46 8.76
C GLY A 155 -9.22 18.63 7.65
N PRO A 156 -8.56 18.57 6.49
CA PRO A 156 -8.98 17.76 5.36
C PRO A 156 -8.60 16.29 5.55
N ILE A 157 -9.14 15.69 6.61
CA ILE A 157 -8.82 14.36 7.09
C ILE A 157 -9.87 13.36 6.59
N GLU A 158 -9.42 12.23 6.08
CA GLU A 158 -10.24 11.02 5.94
C GLU A 158 -9.68 9.92 6.85
N ILE A 159 -10.56 9.04 7.35
CA ILE A 159 -10.18 7.92 8.20
C ILE A 159 -10.71 6.63 7.57
N SER A 160 -9.90 5.59 7.57
CA SER A 160 -10.35 4.22 7.30
C SER A 160 -9.75 3.24 8.28
N ASN A 161 -10.56 2.27 8.69
CA ASN A 161 -10.17 1.11 9.49
C ASN A 161 -10.53 -0.21 8.78
N GLU A 162 -10.75 -0.15 7.46
CA GLU A 162 -11.00 -1.35 6.66
C GLU A 162 -9.82 -2.31 6.70
N TYR A 163 -10.10 -3.61 6.59
CA TYR A 163 -9.07 -4.65 6.57
C TYR A 163 -8.21 -4.62 5.31
N LEU A 164 -8.76 -4.13 4.19
CA LEU A 164 -8.01 -3.84 2.96
C LEU A 164 -8.38 -2.44 2.48
N ILE A 165 -7.53 -1.47 2.80
CA ILE A 165 -7.70 -0.10 2.33
C ILE A 165 -7.09 -0.03 0.93
N THR A 166 -7.95 0.08 -0.08
CA THR A 166 -7.52 -0.01 -1.47
C THR A 166 -6.98 1.30 -2.01
N ARG A 167 -5.87 1.22 -2.75
CA ARG A 167 -5.30 2.32 -3.51
C ARG A 167 -5.24 1.96 -4.98
N ILE A 168 -5.71 2.83 -5.86
CA ILE A 168 -5.64 2.67 -7.32
C ILE A 168 -4.81 3.83 -7.88
N GLY A 169 -3.66 3.52 -8.47
CA GLY A 169 -2.76 4.53 -9.01
C GLY A 169 -2.17 5.39 -7.89
N ASN A 170 -2.72 6.58 -7.67
CA ASN A 170 -2.31 7.53 -6.62
C ASN A 170 -3.51 8.04 -5.79
N GLN A 171 -4.59 7.25 -5.72
CA GLN A 171 -5.83 7.60 -5.02
C GLN A 171 -6.25 6.45 -4.09
N PRO A 172 -6.82 6.74 -2.89
CA PRO A 172 -7.10 8.07 -2.36
C PRO A 172 -5.86 8.80 -1.81
N TRP A 173 -4.73 8.11 -1.63
CA TRP A 173 -3.45 8.72 -1.25
C TRP A 173 -2.37 8.55 -2.30
N ARG A 174 -1.50 9.55 -2.38
CA ARG A 174 -0.30 9.53 -3.22
C ARG A 174 0.89 8.97 -2.46
N PHE A 175 1.09 9.41 -1.22
CA PHE A 175 2.24 9.06 -0.38
C PHE A 175 1.85 8.02 0.68
N GLY A 176 2.58 6.91 0.71
CA GLY A 176 2.37 5.79 1.64
C GLY A 176 2.71 6.11 3.10
N LEU A 177 2.62 5.08 3.95
CA LEU A 177 2.84 5.18 5.39
C LEU A 177 4.22 5.76 5.73
N ASP A 178 5.26 5.20 5.11
CA ASP A 178 6.66 5.56 5.38
C ASP A 178 7.25 6.51 4.32
N GLU A 179 6.45 6.93 3.33
CA GLU A 179 6.88 7.88 2.30
C GLU A 179 6.68 9.33 2.78
N PRO A 180 7.69 10.21 2.73
CA PRO A 180 7.51 11.61 3.09
C PRO A 180 6.62 12.33 2.05
N ILE A 181 5.78 13.26 2.54
CA ILE A 181 5.09 14.21 1.68
C ILE A 181 6.03 15.40 1.43
N PRO A 182 6.27 15.83 0.18
CA PRO A 182 7.20 16.91 -0.11
C PRO A 182 6.62 18.27 0.31
N GLU A 183 7.45 19.18 0.81
CA GLU A 183 7.01 20.55 1.13
C GLU A 183 6.73 21.37 -0.14
N THR A 184 7.46 21.10 -1.22
CA THR A 184 7.33 21.80 -2.49
C THR A 184 7.22 20.81 -3.63
N VAL A 185 6.45 21.18 -4.65
CA VAL A 185 6.24 20.34 -5.84
C VAL A 185 6.61 21.16 -7.07
N ALA A 186 7.51 20.62 -7.89
CA ALA A 186 7.83 21.24 -9.16
C ALA A 186 6.70 20.96 -10.15
N VAL A 187 6.19 22.01 -10.80
CA VAL A 187 5.21 21.90 -11.88
C VAL A 187 5.82 22.48 -13.13
N ASN A 188 5.90 21.65 -14.16
CA ASN A 188 6.44 22.02 -15.46
C ASN A 188 5.31 22.60 -16.31
N ASN A 189 4.94 23.87 -16.07
CA ASN A 189 3.92 24.55 -16.86
C ASN A 189 4.03 26.08 -16.75
N ASP A 190 3.96 26.77 -17.89
CA ASP A 190 4.01 28.25 -18.01
C ASP A 190 2.68 28.93 -17.61
N ARG A 191 1.76 28.20 -16.96
CA ARG A 191 0.42 28.69 -16.57
C ARG A 191 0.37 28.93 -15.06
N ASN A 192 0.15 30.18 -14.66
CA ASN A 192 0.17 30.66 -13.26
C ASN A 192 -0.92 30.09 -12.32
N ASN A 193 -1.84 29.25 -12.77
CA ASN A 193 -3.03 28.86 -12.00
C ASN A 193 -3.20 27.33 -11.94
N TYR A 194 -2.29 26.61 -11.28
CA TYR A 194 -2.49 25.19 -10.96
C TYR A 194 -2.70 25.00 -9.46
N THR A 195 -3.52 24.01 -9.13
CA THR A 195 -3.64 23.48 -7.77
C THR A 195 -3.52 21.97 -7.84
N LEU A 196 -2.65 21.42 -7.00
CA LEU A 196 -2.45 19.98 -6.83
C LEU A 196 -2.88 19.61 -5.42
N ILE A 197 -3.70 18.57 -5.29
CA ILE A 197 -4.09 18.02 -4.00
C ILE A 197 -3.46 16.64 -3.89
N PHE A 198 -2.53 16.47 -2.96
CA PHE A 198 -1.95 15.17 -2.65
C PHE A 198 -2.37 14.75 -1.26
N SER A 199 -2.63 13.46 -1.10
CA SER A 199 -2.92 12.88 0.21
C SER A 199 -1.78 11.96 0.65
N LYS A 200 -1.49 11.97 1.95
CA LYS A 200 -0.56 11.05 2.61
C LYS A 200 -1.30 10.18 3.62
N ALA A 201 -0.98 8.90 3.64
CA ALA A 201 -1.43 7.95 4.65
C ALA A 201 -0.57 8.03 5.91
N TYR A 202 -1.21 7.96 7.08
CA TYR A 202 -0.60 7.97 8.40
C TYR A 202 -1.19 6.89 9.29
N ARG A 203 -0.33 6.27 10.10
CA ARG A 203 -0.77 5.55 11.31
C ARG A 203 -1.17 6.58 12.37
N LEU A 204 -1.95 6.18 13.36
CA LEU A 204 -2.37 7.09 14.42
C LEU A 204 -1.21 7.84 15.11
N PRO A 205 -0.12 7.18 15.56
CA PRO A 205 0.98 7.90 16.23
C PRO A 205 1.67 8.91 15.30
N ASP A 206 1.83 8.55 14.03
CA ASP A 206 2.45 9.41 13.01
C ASP A 206 1.57 10.62 12.69
N PHE A 207 0.25 10.43 12.64
CA PHE A 207 -0.71 11.51 12.45
C PHE A 207 -0.66 12.51 13.62
N ILE A 208 -0.74 12.02 14.86
CA ILE A 208 -0.68 12.90 16.05
C ILE A 208 0.61 13.70 16.07
N LYS A 209 1.74 13.06 15.74
CA LYS A 209 3.06 13.72 15.67
C LYS A 209 3.12 14.78 14.57
N ALA A 210 2.53 14.51 13.40
CA ALA A 210 2.55 15.43 12.26
C ALA A 210 1.54 16.58 12.39
N TYR A 211 0.44 16.37 13.12
CA TYR A 211 -0.70 17.29 13.13
C TYR A 211 -0.36 18.76 13.42
N PRO A 212 0.50 19.12 14.40
CA PRO A 212 0.84 20.53 14.66
C PRO A 212 1.41 21.26 13.44
N MET A 213 2.12 20.54 12.56
CA MET A 213 2.64 21.10 11.31
C MET A 213 1.58 21.10 10.20
N LEU A 214 0.70 20.09 10.19
CA LEU A 214 -0.37 19.96 9.20
C LEU A 214 -1.45 21.04 9.38
N SER A 215 -1.85 21.32 10.62
CA SER A 215 -2.90 22.29 10.95
C SER A 215 -2.45 23.76 10.84
N ALA A 216 -1.16 24.01 10.65
CA ALA A 216 -0.60 25.35 10.51
C ALA A 216 -0.56 25.86 9.06
N GLN A 217 -0.94 25.02 8.09
CA GLN A 217 -0.91 25.30 6.64
C GLN A 217 -2.15 26.06 6.16
#